data_AF-A0AA37KXW6-F1
#
_entry.id   AF-A0AA37KXW6-F1
#
_cell.length_a   1.000
_cell.length_b   1.000
_cell.length_c   1.000
_cell.angle_alpha   90.00
_cell.angle_beta   90.00
_cell.angle_gamma   90.00
#
_symmetry.space_group_name_H-M   'P 1'
#
loop_
_entity.id
_entity.type
_entity.pdbx_description
1 polymer ?
#
loop_
_entity_poly.entity_id
_entity_poly.type
_entity_poly.pdbx_seq_one_letter_code
_entity_poly.pdbx_strand_id
1 'polypeptide(L)' 'MKTIDEMLNLDLLTHEQHFQISAWIARSSSPEDILQMPAPLWQAVERASQTMGVNEDLLRPPALDAGNAALP' A
#
# COMPACT_ATOMS: atom_id res chain seq x y z
N MET A 1 8.69 -4.56 -7.53
CA MET A 1 7.86 -4.02 -6.42
C MET A 1 8.63 -2.84 -5.84
N LYS A 2 8.19 -1.60 -6.05
CA LYS A 2 9.00 -0.38 -5.75
C LYS A 2 8.46 0.45 -4.58
N THR A 3 7.25 0.16 -4.10
CA THR A 3 6.53 1.04 -3.15
C THR A 3 7.03 0.94 -1.70
N ILE A 4 7.36 -0.26 -1.21
CA ILE A 4 7.78 -0.45 0.20
C ILE A 4 9.22 0.04 0.45
N ASP A 5 10.12 -0.15 -0.54
CA ASP A 5 11.50 0.37 -0.48
C ASP A 5 11.52 1.92 -0.55
N GLU A 6 10.65 2.52 -1.35
CA GLU A 6 10.51 3.98 -1.44
C GLU A 6 9.97 4.58 -0.13
N MET A 7 9.01 3.92 0.52
CA MET A 7 8.53 4.30 1.87
C MET A 7 9.63 4.26 2.93
N LEU A 8 10.55 3.28 2.87
CA LEU A 8 11.72 3.24 3.75
C LEU A 8 12.69 4.40 3.44
N ASN A 9 12.97 4.68 2.17
CA ASN A 9 13.84 5.78 1.77
C ASN A 9 13.30 7.16 2.19
N LEU A 10 11.97 7.28 2.32
CA LEU A 10 11.29 8.48 2.79
C LEU A 10 11.13 8.53 4.33
N ASP A 11 11.76 7.61 5.06
CA ASP A 11 11.68 7.46 6.52
C ASP A 11 10.24 7.22 7.04
N LEU A 12 9.32 6.78 6.18
CA LEU A 12 7.92 6.52 6.52
C LEU A 12 7.74 5.16 7.20
N LEU A 13 8.60 4.20 6.84
CA LEU A 13 8.73 2.91 7.50
C LEU A 13 10.08 2.87 8.20
N THR A 14 10.10 2.30 9.40
CA THR A 14 11.38 2.00 10.05
C THR A 14 12.04 0.80 9.35
N HIS A 15 13.37 0.74 9.39
CA HIS A 15 14.15 -0.39 8.86
C HIS A 15 13.66 -1.74 9.43
N GLU A 16 13.26 -1.77 10.69
CA GLU A 16 12.70 -2.95 11.34
C GLU A 16 11.34 -3.34 10.73
N GLN A 17 10.41 -2.40 10.59
CA GLN A 17 9.09 -2.65 9.97
C GLN A 17 9.24 -3.11 8.53
N HIS A 18 10.08 -2.44 7.75
CA HIS A 18 10.39 -2.83 6.37
C HIS A 18 10.92 -4.27 6.29
N PHE A 19 11.85 -4.63 7.17
CA PHE A 19 12.40 -5.98 7.23
C PHE A 19 11.34 -7.01 7.62
N GLN A 20 10.50 -6.72 8.61
CA GLN A 20 9.43 -7.61 9.05
C GLN A 20 8.37 -7.82 7.97
N ILE A 21 7.94 -6.77 7.28
CA ILE A 21 6.99 -6.84 6.16
C ILE A 21 7.60 -7.64 5.00
N SER A 22 8.84 -7.35 4.62
CA SER A 22 9.54 -8.06 3.54
C SER A 22 9.75 -9.54 3.88
N ALA A 23 10.15 -9.85 5.12
CA ALA A 23 10.29 -11.22 5.59
C ALA A 23 8.95 -11.95 5.62
N TRP A 24 7.85 -11.27 5.98
CA TRP A 24 6.50 -11.83 5.94
C TRP A 24 6.12 -12.18 4.51
N ILE A 25 6.21 -11.22 3.58
CA ILE A 25 5.88 -11.43 2.16
C ILE A 25 6.73 -12.56 1.56
N ALA A 26 8.03 -12.60 1.87
CA ALA A 26 8.93 -13.65 1.40
C ALA A 26 8.61 -15.04 1.99
N ARG A 27 8.08 -15.09 3.21
CA ARG A 27 7.61 -16.32 3.87
C ARG A 27 6.24 -16.76 3.34
N SER A 28 5.37 -15.80 3.01
CA SER A 28 4.02 -16.06 2.52
C SER A 28 4.08 -16.68 1.12
N SER A 29 3.74 -17.96 1.02
CA SER A 29 3.67 -18.66 -0.28
C SER A 29 2.30 -18.54 -0.96
N SER A 30 1.30 -18.01 -0.25
CA SER A 30 -0.08 -17.87 -0.70
C SER A 30 -0.63 -16.49 -0.33
N PRO A 31 -1.61 -15.96 -1.09
CA PRO A 31 -2.27 -14.68 -0.76
C PRO A 31 -2.95 -14.73 0.61
N GLU A 32 -3.44 -15.89 1.02
CA GLU A 32 -4.06 -16.12 2.33
C GLU A 32 -3.08 -15.87 3.49
N ASP A 33 -1.82 -16.29 3.32
CA ASP A 33 -0.73 -16.05 4.27
C ASP A 33 -0.40 -14.56 4.38
N ILE A 34 -0.49 -13.82 3.28
CA ILE A 34 -0.31 -12.36 3.28
C ILE A 34 -1.45 -11.69 4.05
N LEU A 35 -2.69 -12.20 3.94
CA LEU A 35 -3.84 -11.70 4.69
C LEU A 35 -3.74 -11.99 6.20
N GLN A 36 -3.00 -13.02 6.61
CA GLN A 36 -2.69 -13.30 8.02
C GLN A 36 -1.63 -12.37 8.61
N MET A 37 -1.16 -11.36 7.85
CA MET A 37 -0.15 -10.42 8.31
C MET A 37 -0.58 -9.70 9.61
N PRO A 38 0.32 -9.58 10.60
CA PRO A 38 0.00 -8.97 11.88
C PRO A 38 -0.48 -7.52 11.73
N ALA A 39 -1.50 -7.15 12.51
CA ALA A 39 -2.03 -5.79 12.59
C ALA A 39 -0.97 -4.68 12.71
N PRO A 40 0.10 -4.78 13.53
CA PRO A 40 1.13 -3.72 13.58
C PRO A 40 1.90 -3.54 12.26
N LEU A 41 2.09 -4.60 11.46
CA LEU A 41 2.73 -4.49 10.14
C LEU A 41 1.79 -3.82 9.14
N TRP A 42 0.50 -4.16 9.17
CA TRP A 42 -0.51 -3.50 8.36
C TRP A 42 -0.62 -2.00 8.68
N GLN A 43 -0.64 -1.63 9.96
CA GLN A 43 -0.67 -0.24 10.40
C GLN A 43 0.56 0.55 9.93
N ALA A 44 1.74 -0.07 9.90
CA ALA A 44 2.95 0.54 9.38
C ALA A 44 2.81 0.89 7.89
N VAL A 45 2.38 -0.08 7.06
CA VAL A 45 2.14 0.12 5.62
C VAL A 45 1.06 1.16 5.36
N GLU A 46 -0.02 1.14 6.14
CA GLU A 46 -1.13 2.07 6.02
C GLU A 46 -0.70 3.51 6.35
N ARG A 47 0.03 3.72 7.46
CA ARG A 47 0.56 5.04 7.82
C ARG A 47 1.51 5.57 6.76
N ALA A 48 2.43 4.74 6.27
CA ALA A 48 3.34 5.15 5.19
C ALA A 48 2.55 5.54 3.92
N SER A 49 1.50 4.80 3.57
CA SER A 49 0.63 5.12 2.42
C SER A 49 -0.15 6.44 2.60
N GLN A 50 -0.60 6.73 3.82
CA GLN A 50 -1.27 7.98 4.16
C GLN A 50 -0.31 9.17 4.09
N THR A 51 0.89 9.05 4.66
CA THR A 51 1.89 10.13 4.61
C THR A 51 2.37 10.43 3.19
N MET A 52 2.42 9.41 2.34
CA MET A 52 2.79 9.54 0.94
C MET A 52 1.66 10.07 0.04
N GLY A 53 0.44 10.30 0.59
CA GLY A 53 -0.72 10.78 -0.16
C GLY A 53 -1.33 9.75 -1.12
N VAL A 54 -0.86 8.50 -1.12
CA VAL A 54 -1.35 7.42 -2.00
C VAL A 54 -2.78 7.03 -1.65
N ASN A 55 -3.16 7.14 -0.38
CA ASN A 55 -4.53 6.83 0.06
C ASN A 55 -5.56 7.86 -0.47
N GLU A 56 -5.17 9.12 -0.66
CA GLU A 56 -6.05 10.16 -1.23
C GLU A 56 -6.33 9.97 -2.73
N ASP A 57 -5.42 9.33 -3.47
CA ASP A 57 -5.65 8.93 -4.87
C ASP A 57 -6.52 7.66 -4.97
N LEU A 58 -6.36 6.71 -4.04
CA LEU A 58 -7.15 5.48 -3.98
C LEU A 58 -8.60 5.71 -3.49
N LEU A 59 -8.79 6.67 -2.58
CA LEU A 59 -10.11 7.13 -2.11
C LEU A 59 -10.74 8.17 -3.03
N ARG A 60 -10.03 8.64 -4.07
CA ARG A 60 -10.67 9.39 -5.14
C ARG A 60 -11.65 8.42 -5.79
N PRO A 61 -12.98 8.66 -5.71
CA PRO A 61 -13.91 7.86 -6.48
C PRO A 61 -13.42 7.90 -7.94
N PRO A 62 -13.36 6.76 -8.66
CA PRO A 62 -13.02 6.80 -10.07
C PRO A 62 -13.96 7.84 -10.67
N ALA A 63 -13.41 8.88 -11.30
CA ALA A 63 -14.24 9.87 -11.97
C ALA A 63 -15.02 9.09 -13.04
N LEU A 64 -16.28 8.76 -12.74
CA LEU A 64 -17.25 8.17 -13.67
C LEU A 64 -17.65 9.20 -14.75
N ASP A 65 -16.73 10.07 -15.16
CA ASP A 65 -16.88 11.08 -16.20
C ASP A 65 -16.01 10.75 -17.43
N ALA A 66 -15.38 9.59 -17.47
CA ALA A 66 -14.76 9.07 -18.70
C ALA A 66 -15.76 8.22 -19.49
N GLY A 67 -16.91 8.80 -19.89
CA GLY A 67 -17.90 8.02 -20.63
C GLY A 67 -19.26 8.64 -20.91
N ASN A 68 -19.39 9.92 -21.24
CA ASN A 68 -20.53 10.34 -22.07
C ASN A 68 -20.21 11.51 -23.01
N ALA A 69 -19.21 11.31 -23.87
CA ALA A 69 -19.21 11.93 -25.19
C ALA A 69 -20.15 11.12 -26.11
N ALA A 70 -21.45 11.41 -26.05
CA ALA A 70 -22.38 11.10 -27.14
C ALA A 70 -23.54 12.11 -27.11
N LEU A 71 -23.44 13.08 -28.01
CA LEU A 71 -24.51 13.90 -28.57
C LEU A 71 -25.65 12.98 -29.07
N PRO A 72 -26.94 13.40 -29.06
CA PRO A 72 -27.43 14.51 -29.87
C PRO A 72 -28.26 15.58 -29.13
#